data_AF-A0A076VXA8-F1
#
_entry.id   AF-A0A076VXA8-F1
#
_cell.length_a   1.000
_cell.length_b   1.000
_cell.length_c   1.000
_cell.angle_alpha   90.00
_cell.angle_beta   90.00
_cell.angle_gamma   90.00
#
_symmetry.space_group_name_H-M   'P 1'
#
loop_
_entity.id
_entity.type
_entity.pdbx_description
1 polymer ?
#
loop_
_entity_poly.entity_id
_entity_poly.type
_entity_poly.pdbx_seq_one_letter_code
_entity_poly.pdbx_strand_id
1 'polypeptide(L)'
;PVDDFNIMDLPEHYMDHFKLYDPLGGQHNNVFAAGLKMADRVVTVSHGYMWELKTMEGGWGLHDIINQNDWKLDGIVNGIDTAEWNPAVDVHLHSDDYTNYTRDTLDIGKRQCKAALQRELGLQVRDDVPLIG
;
A
#
# COMPACT_ATOMS: atom_id res chain seq x y z
N PRO A 1 11.67 21.91 11.11
CA PRO A 1 13.09 22.35 11.16
C PRO A 1 13.96 21.30 11.87
N VAL A 2 15.29 21.34 11.75
CA VAL A 2 16.16 20.46 12.58
C VAL A 2 15.95 20.72 14.07
N ASP A 3 15.66 21.96 14.46
CA ASP A 3 15.40 22.36 15.85
C ASP A 3 14.23 21.60 16.50
N ASP A 4 13.32 21.03 15.70
CA ASP A 4 12.22 20.20 16.17
C ASP A 4 12.71 18.86 16.77
N PHE A 5 13.97 18.48 16.56
CA PHE A 5 14.57 17.27 17.16
C PHE A 5 14.46 17.26 18.69
N ASN A 6 14.57 18.42 19.33
CA ASN A 6 14.47 18.57 20.78
C ASN A 6 13.11 18.13 21.34
N ILE A 7 12.06 18.09 20.51
CA ILE A 7 10.71 17.66 20.92
C ILE A 7 10.66 16.13 21.14
N MET A 8 11.59 15.37 20.54
CA MET A 8 11.59 13.91 20.62
C MET A 8 12.22 13.36 21.91
N ASP A 9 12.81 14.22 22.74
CA ASP A 9 13.48 13.85 24.01
C ASP A 9 14.53 12.75 23.83
N LEU A 10 15.23 12.76 22.68
CA LEU A 10 16.29 11.83 22.34
C LEU A 10 17.67 12.45 22.58
N PRO A 11 18.70 11.66 22.94
CA PRO A 11 20.07 12.14 23.03
C PRO A 11 20.56 12.80 21.73
N GLU A 12 21.30 13.91 21.85
CA GLU A 12 21.77 14.73 20.73
C GLU A 12 22.59 13.94 19.68
N HIS A 13 23.28 12.89 20.10
CA HIS A 13 24.06 12.05 19.19
C HIS A 13 23.19 11.31 18.15
N TYR A 14 21.87 11.22 18.34
CA TYR A 14 20.97 10.67 17.32
C TYR A 14 20.56 11.68 16.24
N MET A 15 20.76 12.98 16.47
CA MET A 15 20.26 14.05 15.59
C MET A 15 20.70 13.87 14.12
N ASP A 16 21.90 13.36 13.87
CA ASP A 16 22.42 13.13 12.52
C ASP A 16 21.61 12.09 11.72
N HIS A 17 20.98 11.13 12.40
CA HIS A 17 20.10 10.17 11.73
C HIS A 17 18.82 10.84 11.21
N PHE A 18 18.33 11.87 11.90
CA PHE A 18 17.10 12.58 11.54
C PHE A 18 17.29 13.65 10.47
N LYS A 19 18.54 14.07 10.20
CA LYS A 19 18.80 15.09 9.18
C LYS A 19 18.45 14.58 7.78
N LEU A 20 17.60 15.34 7.09
CA LEU A 20 17.35 15.28 5.66
C LEU A 20 17.43 16.70 5.08
N TYR A 21 18.07 16.86 3.93
CA TYR A 21 18.15 18.14 3.23
C TYR A 21 17.01 18.26 2.21
N ASP A 22 16.23 19.33 2.33
CA ASP A 22 15.23 19.78 1.37
C ASP A 22 15.79 20.99 0.60
N PRO A 23 15.85 20.95 -0.75
CA PRO A 23 16.30 22.08 -1.56
C PRO A 23 15.54 23.40 -1.33
N LEU A 24 14.29 23.35 -0.86
CA LEU A 24 13.47 24.55 -0.61
C LEU A 24 13.57 25.03 0.84
N GLY A 25 13.61 24.11 1.80
CA GLY A 25 13.52 24.41 3.24
C GLY A 25 14.83 24.27 4.03
N GLY A 26 15.89 23.75 3.41
CA GLY A 26 17.18 23.52 4.06
C GLY A 26 17.21 22.20 4.84
N GLN A 27 17.86 22.16 6.00
CA GLN A 27 17.87 20.94 6.82
C GLN A 27 16.56 20.79 7.61
N HIS A 28 16.01 19.58 7.58
CA HIS A 28 14.81 19.20 8.32
C HIS A 28 15.03 17.97 9.18
N ASN A 29 14.28 17.90 10.27
CA ASN A 29 14.11 16.70 11.07
C ASN A 29 13.11 15.76 10.36
N ASN A 30 13.58 14.59 9.94
CA ASN A 30 12.79 13.57 9.28
C ASN A 30 12.90 12.23 10.03
N VAL A 31 11.80 11.88 10.72
CA VAL A 31 11.66 10.63 11.48
C VAL A 31 11.78 9.40 10.58
N PHE A 32 11.25 9.47 9.38
CA PHE A 32 11.28 8.35 8.45
C PHE A 32 12.70 8.09 7.93
N ALA A 33 13.48 9.14 7.65
CA ALA A 33 14.89 9.03 7.32
C ALA A 33 15.70 8.39 8.46
N ALA A 34 15.41 8.76 9.72
CA ALA A 34 16.02 8.11 10.88
C ALA A 34 15.63 6.63 10.96
N GLY A 35 14.36 6.29 10.75
CA GLY A 35 13.88 4.91 10.70
C GLY A 35 14.59 4.07 9.63
N LEU A 36 14.72 4.62 8.41
CA LEU A 36 15.46 3.97 7.33
C LEU A 36 16.93 3.71 7.68
N LYS A 37 17.61 4.66 8.35
CA LYS A 37 19.02 4.51 8.75
C LYS A 37 19.19 3.52 9.91
N MET A 38 18.27 3.50 10.87
CA MET A 38 18.44 2.79 12.14
C MET A 38 17.81 1.40 12.20
N ALA A 39 16.80 1.10 11.38
CA ALA A 39 16.16 -0.22 11.40
C ALA A 39 17.14 -1.33 11.01
N ASP A 40 17.02 -2.53 11.58
CA ASP A 40 17.81 -3.70 11.17
C ASP A 40 17.36 -4.26 9.82
N ARG A 41 16.06 -4.11 9.51
CA ARG A 41 15.42 -4.53 8.25
C ARG A 41 14.33 -3.54 7.87
N VAL A 42 14.21 -3.30 6.57
CA VAL A 42 13.14 -2.48 5.98
C VAL A 42 12.43 -3.35 4.96
N VAL A 43 11.11 -3.51 5.10
CA VAL A 43 10.30 -4.30 4.16
C VAL A 43 9.27 -3.40 3.49
N THR A 44 9.04 -3.67 2.22
CA THR A 44 8.08 -2.96 1.38
C THR A 44 6.99 -3.91 0.91
N VAL A 45 5.88 -3.38 0.42
CA VAL A 45 4.69 -4.15 0.03
C VAL A 45 4.81 -4.91 -1.29
N SER A 46 5.92 -4.73 -2.03
CA SER A 46 6.25 -5.52 -3.21
C SER A 46 7.69 -5.28 -3.66
N HIS A 47 8.24 -6.21 -4.44
CA HIS A 47 9.54 -6.03 -5.09
C HIS A 47 9.56 -4.85 -6.08
N GLY A 48 8.42 -4.58 -6.74
CA GLY A 48 8.30 -3.43 -7.65
C GLY A 48 8.36 -2.11 -6.90
N TYR A 49 7.59 -2.00 -5.82
CA TYR A 49 7.58 -0.80 -4.98
C TYR A 49 8.95 -0.55 -4.32
N MET A 50 9.63 -1.61 -3.88
CA MET A 50 11.01 -1.53 -3.41
C MET A 50 11.94 -0.85 -4.43
N TRP A 51 11.83 -1.26 -5.70
CA TRP A 51 12.63 -0.69 -6.77
C TRP A 51 12.26 0.76 -7.07
N GLU A 52 10.96 1.09 -7.09
CA GLU A 52 10.45 2.45 -7.31
C GLU A 52 11.01 3.43 -6.27
N LEU A 53 11.05 3.04 -5.00
CA LEU A 53 11.59 3.87 -3.91
C LEU A 53 13.08 4.22 -4.06
N LYS A 54 13.83 3.44 -4.83
CA LYS A 54 15.26 3.70 -5.10
C LYS A 54 15.47 4.73 -6.22
N THR A 55 14.43 5.10 -6.94
CA THR A 55 14.47 6.10 -8.02
C THR A 55 14.26 7.51 -7.46
N MET A 56 14.72 8.53 -8.19
CA MET A 56 14.56 9.93 -7.75
C MET A 56 13.08 10.31 -7.60
N GLU A 57 12.26 9.85 -8.54
CA GLU A 57 10.83 10.11 -8.64
C GLU A 57 10.04 9.35 -7.57
N GLY A 58 10.35 8.06 -7.37
CA GLY A 58 9.62 7.22 -6.41
C GLY A 58 10.10 7.38 -4.98
N GLY A 59 11.35 7.78 -4.75
CA GLY A 59 11.91 7.94 -3.42
C GLY A 59 11.65 9.30 -2.77
N TRP A 60 11.09 10.28 -3.49
CA TRP A 60 10.70 11.59 -2.95
C TRP A 60 11.78 12.26 -2.07
N GLY A 61 13.02 12.28 -2.56
CA GLY A 61 14.18 12.84 -1.84
C GLY A 61 14.85 11.92 -0.82
N LEU A 62 14.29 10.73 -0.56
CA LEU A 62 14.89 9.70 0.31
C LEU A 62 15.67 8.63 -0.46
N HIS A 63 15.60 8.64 -1.79
CA HIS A 63 16.24 7.65 -2.65
C HIS A 63 17.72 7.43 -2.33
N ASP A 64 18.49 8.47 -2.03
CA ASP A 64 19.90 8.32 -1.61
C ASP A 64 20.04 7.53 -0.31
N ILE A 65 19.22 7.84 0.70
CA ILE A 65 19.21 7.14 1.98
C ILE A 65 18.77 5.68 1.78
N ILE A 66 17.75 5.46 0.95
CA ILE A 66 17.24 4.12 0.65
C ILE A 66 18.32 3.29 -0.06
N ASN A 67 19.00 3.85 -1.06
CA ASN A 67 20.11 3.18 -1.75
C ASN A 67 21.30 2.89 -0.83
N GLN A 68 21.62 3.78 0.12
CA GLN A 68 22.65 3.53 1.15
C GLN A 68 22.27 2.38 2.11
N ASN A 69 20.97 2.13 2.27
CA ASN A 69 20.42 1.11 3.15
C ASN A 69 19.87 -0.11 2.39
N ASP A 70 20.22 -0.27 1.11
CA ASP A 70 19.71 -1.35 0.24
C ASP A 70 20.02 -2.74 0.79
N TRP A 71 21.14 -2.89 1.50
CA TRP A 71 21.58 -4.16 2.09
C TRP A 71 20.60 -4.76 3.12
N LYS A 72 19.67 -3.95 3.65
CA LYS A 72 18.64 -4.37 4.60
C LYS A 72 17.21 -4.18 4.09
N LEU A 73 17.06 -3.81 2.82
CA LEU A 73 15.77 -3.56 2.18
C LEU A 73 15.27 -4.84 1.48
N ASP A 74 13.97 -5.13 1.61
CA ASP A 74 13.34 -6.27 0.94
C ASP A 74 11.89 -5.95 0.52
N GLY A 75 11.38 -6.71 -0.46
CA GLY A 75 10.02 -6.59 -0.99
C GLY A 75 9.17 -7.80 -0.65
N ILE A 76 8.23 -7.64 0.28
CA ILE A 76 7.29 -8.70 0.65
C ILE A 76 5.94 -8.37 0.03
N VAL A 77 5.51 -9.17 -0.94
CA VAL A 77 4.23 -8.98 -1.62
C VAL A 77 3.08 -9.16 -0.62
N ASN A 78 2.21 -8.16 -0.53
CA ASN A 78 1.00 -8.26 0.28
C ASN A 78 0.14 -9.44 -0.17
N GLY A 79 -0.36 -10.20 0.81
CA GLY A 79 -1.35 -11.24 0.61
C GLY A 79 -2.76 -10.77 0.97
N ILE A 80 -3.73 -11.62 0.64
CA ILE A 80 -5.11 -11.53 1.15
C ILE A 80 -5.42 -12.81 1.94
N ASP A 81 -6.32 -12.71 2.92
CA ASP A 81 -6.87 -13.89 3.58
C ASP A 81 -7.84 -14.59 2.62
N THR A 82 -7.50 -15.79 2.18
CA THR A 82 -8.32 -16.55 1.22
C THR A 82 -9.51 -17.27 1.84
N ALA A 83 -9.61 -17.32 3.17
CA ALA A 83 -10.80 -17.77 3.87
C ALA A 83 -11.84 -16.64 3.95
N GLU A 84 -11.38 -15.41 4.20
CA GLU A 84 -12.23 -14.21 4.21
C GLU A 84 -12.64 -13.80 2.79
N TRP A 85 -11.68 -13.64 1.87
CA TRP A 85 -11.90 -13.23 0.48
C TRP A 85 -12.29 -14.42 -0.41
N ASN A 86 -13.33 -15.16 -0.01
CA ASN A 86 -13.80 -16.34 -0.72
C ASN A 86 -15.26 -16.20 -1.19
N PRO A 87 -15.52 -16.01 -2.50
CA PRO A 87 -16.88 -15.83 -3.00
C PRO A 87 -17.78 -17.06 -2.77
N ALA A 88 -17.22 -18.24 -2.49
CA ALA A 88 -18.03 -19.43 -2.21
C ALA A 88 -18.73 -19.38 -0.84
N VAL A 89 -18.21 -18.60 0.11
CA VAL A 89 -18.70 -18.53 1.50
C VAL A 89 -18.83 -17.10 2.04
N ASP A 90 -18.55 -16.10 1.20
CA ASP A 90 -18.66 -14.68 1.53
C ASP A 90 -20.07 -14.30 1.97
N VAL A 91 -20.21 -13.88 3.22
CA VAL A 91 -21.49 -13.50 3.82
C VAL A 91 -22.11 -12.25 3.18
N HIS A 92 -21.29 -11.40 2.55
CA HIS A 92 -21.74 -10.20 1.85
C HIS A 92 -22.41 -10.52 0.52
N LEU A 93 -22.24 -11.75 -0.01
CA LEU A 93 -22.92 -12.20 -1.22
C LEU A 93 -24.28 -12.86 -0.94
N HIS A 94 -24.78 -12.83 0.30
CA HIS A 94 -26.10 -13.34 0.66
C HIS A 94 -27.23 -12.29 0.65
N SER A 95 -26.92 -10.99 0.54
CA SER A 95 -27.93 -9.92 0.51
C SER A 95 -28.17 -9.39 -0.91
N ASP A 96 -29.24 -8.61 -1.08
CA ASP A 96 -29.43 -7.67 -2.21
C ASP A 96 -29.21 -8.24 -3.63
N ASP A 97 -29.75 -9.43 -3.91
CA ASP A 97 -29.64 -10.20 -5.17
C ASP A 97 -28.23 -10.71 -5.52
N TYR A 98 -27.24 -10.54 -4.64
CA TYR A 98 -25.94 -11.18 -4.80
C TYR A 98 -26.05 -12.69 -4.59
N THR A 99 -25.02 -13.42 -5.04
CA THR A 99 -24.92 -14.85 -4.78
C THR A 99 -23.49 -15.29 -4.60
N ASN A 100 -23.30 -16.27 -3.73
CA ASN A 100 -22.04 -16.98 -3.63
C ASN A 100 -21.79 -17.84 -4.86
N TYR A 101 -20.53 -17.95 -5.24
CA TYR A 101 -20.14 -18.76 -6.38
C TYR A 101 -18.79 -19.42 -6.18
N THR A 102 -18.65 -20.58 -6.80
CA THR A 102 -17.40 -21.34 -6.84
C THR A 102 -16.74 -21.17 -8.20
N ARG A 103 -15.60 -21.83 -8.40
CA ARG A 103 -14.95 -21.87 -9.71
C ARG A 103 -15.83 -22.52 -10.79
N ASP A 104 -16.67 -23.49 -10.41
CA ASP A 104 -17.56 -24.21 -11.34
C ASP A 104 -18.80 -23.39 -11.68
N THR A 105 -19.27 -22.52 -10.78
CA THR A 105 -20.43 -21.63 -11.00
C THR A 105 -20.04 -20.19 -11.34
N LEU A 106 -18.76 -19.95 -11.64
CA LEU A 106 -18.16 -18.62 -11.84
C LEU A 106 -18.95 -17.77 -12.85
N ASP A 107 -19.28 -18.33 -14.01
CA ASP A 107 -19.95 -17.59 -15.09
C ASP A 107 -21.34 -17.10 -14.69
N ILE A 108 -22.12 -17.93 -14.00
CA ILE A 108 -23.48 -17.59 -13.58
C ILE A 108 -23.41 -16.63 -12.38
N GLY A 109 -22.60 -16.96 -11.38
CA GLY A 109 -22.46 -16.17 -10.17
C GLY A 109 -21.93 -14.76 -10.42
N LYS A 110 -20.86 -14.61 -11.23
CA LYS A 110 -20.33 -13.28 -11.58
C LYS A 110 -21.34 -12.43 -12.34
N ARG A 111 -22.15 -13.01 -13.23
CA ARG A 111 -23.20 -12.28 -13.95
C ARG A 111 -24.31 -11.80 -13.02
N GLN A 112 -24.70 -12.63 -12.06
CA GLN A 112 -25.69 -12.26 -11.05
C GLN A 112 -25.15 -11.16 -10.12
N CYS A 113 -23.95 -11.31 -9.58
CA CYS A 113 -23.32 -10.29 -8.74
C CYS A 113 -23.09 -8.98 -9.51
N LYS A 114 -22.74 -9.04 -10.80
CA LYS A 114 -22.64 -7.84 -11.65
C LYS A 114 -23.99 -7.14 -11.78
N ALA A 115 -25.07 -7.88 -12.05
CA ALA A 115 -26.40 -7.30 -12.18
C ALA A 115 -26.89 -6.71 -10.85
N ALA A 116 -26.62 -7.38 -9.73
CA ALA A 116 -26.92 -6.89 -8.39
C ALA A 116 -26.18 -5.56 -8.11
N LEU A 117 -24.87 -5.51 -8.36
CA LEU A 117 -24.06 -4.29 -8.19
C LEU A 117 -24.51 -3.15 -9.11
N GLN A 118 -24.88 -3.45 -10.36
CA GLN A 118 -25.45 -2.44 -11.26
C GLN A 118 -26.76 -1.86 -10.69
N ARG A 119 -27.65 -2.69 -10.12
CA ARG A 119 -28.89 -2.19 -9.48
C ARG A 119 -28.59 -1.36 -8.24
N GLU A 120 -27.69 -1.84 -7.38
CA GLU A 120 -27.30 -1.16 -6.15
C GLU A 120 -26.73 0.24 -6.44
N LEU A 121 -25.88 0.35 -7.47
CA LEU A 121 -25.29 1.63 -7.89
C LEU A 121 -26.22 2.48 -8.78
N GLY A 122 -27.45 2.03 -9.06
CA GLY A 122 -28.41 2.74 -9.93
C GLY A 122 -28.00 2.79 -11.41
N LEU A 123 -27.13 1.89 -11.85
CA LEU A 123 -26.69 1.77 -13.23
C LEU A 123 -27.70 0.97 -14.07
N GLN A 124 -27.63 1.14 -15.40
CA GLN A 124 -28.38 0.27 -16.31
C GLN A 124 -27.88 -1.17 -16.21
N VAL A 125 -28.78 -2.10 -15.90
CA VAL A 125 -28.47 -3.53 -15.82
C VAL A 125 -28.26 -4.07 -17.23
N ARG A 126 -27.00 -4.38 -17.55
CA ARG A 126 -26.56 -4.81 -18.88
C ARG A 126 -25.48 -5.86 -18.76
N ASP A 127 -25.74 -7.03 -19.32
CA ASP A 127 -24.81 -8.17 -19.31
C ASP A 127 -23.71 -8.01 -20.37
N ASP A 128 -23.98 -7.29 -21.46
CA ASP A 128 -23.12 -7.09 -22.63
C ASP A 128 -22.04 -6.01 -22.47
N VAL A 129 -22.05 -5.22 -21.39
CA VAL A 129 -21.06 -4.16 -21.13
C VAL A 129 -20.21 -4.46 -19.90
N PRO A 130 -18.88 -4.26 -19.92
CA PRO A 130 -18.06 -4.47 -18.72
C PRO A 130 -18.42 -3.46 -17.63
N LEU A 131 -18.32 -3.89 -16.37
CA LEU A 131 -18.30 -3.00 -15.22
C LEU A 131 -16.84 -2.71 -14.88
N ILE A 132 -16.46 -1.45 -14.82
CA ILE A 132 -15.09 -1.00 -14.53
C ILE A 132 -15.06 -0.37 -13.14
N GLY A 133 -14.14 -0.83 -12.30
CA GLY A 133 -13.90 -0.38 -10.94
C GLY A 133 -12.55 -0.88 -10.43
#